data_AF-A0A535YKY3-F1
#
_entry.id   AF-A0A535YKY3-F1
#
_cell.length_a   1.000
_cell.length_b   1.000
_cell.length_c   1.000
_cell.angle_alpha   90.00
_cell.angle_beta   90.00
_cell.angle_gamma   90.00
#
_symmetry.space_group_name_H-M   'P 1'
#
loop_
_entity.id
_entity.type
_entity.pdbx_description
1 polymer ?
#
loop_
_entity_poly.entity_id
_entity_poly.type
_entity_poly.pdbx_seq_one_letter_code
_entity_poly.pdbx_strand_id
1 'polypeptide(L)' 'MREGYAVYPVVDAIGGTSVEAHSAGLQRVIQAGAKPTSWVALAVEFPARLGPPDTVREVIQIVLTDRLLKEQ' A
#
# COMPACT_ATOMS: atom_id res chain seq x y z
N MET A 1 5.04 16.88 -4.15
CA MET A 1 5.24 15.99 -5.32
C MET A 1 6.09 16.68 -6.39
N ARG A 2 7.37 16.94 -6.12
CA ARG A 2 8.19 17.87 -6.93
C ARG A 2 8.66 17.32 -8.28
N GLU A 3 8.56 16.01 -8.49
CA GLU A 3 9.07 15.33 -9.69
C GLU A 3 7.95 14.76 -10.59
N GLY A 4 6.69 15.14 -10.36
CA GLY A 4 5.56 14.69 -11.17
C GLY A 4 5.05 13.27 -10.88
N TYR A 5 5.66 12.56 -9.93
CA TYR A 5 5.18 11.24 -9.50
C TYR A 5 3.88 11.31 -8.70
N ALA A 6 2.98 10.36 -8.97
CA ALA A 6 1.87 10.04 -8.08
C ALA A 6 2.39 9.22 -6.89
N VAL A 7 2.13 9.69 -5.67
CA VAL A 7 2.66 9.12 -4.43
C VAL A 7 1.52 8.45 -3.65
N TYR A 8 1.71 7.18 -3.33
CA TYR A 8 0.74 6.35 -2.61
C TYR A 8 1.38 5.75 -1.35
N PRO A 9 1.29 6.42 -0.19
CA PRO A 9 1.81 5.88 1.07
C PRO A 9 1.06 4.61 1.47
N VAL A 10 1.78 3.52 1.70
CA VAL A 10 1.24 2.23 2.15
C VAL A 10 1.15 2.23 3.68
N VAL A 11 0.00 2.66 4.22
CA VAL A 11 -0.11 3.08 5.62
C VAL A 11 0.05 1.95 6.63
N ASP A 12 -0.23 0.72 6.23
CA ASP A 12 -0.06 -0.52 7.00
C ASP A 12 1.36 -1.12 6.86
N ALA A 13 2.24 -0.47 6.11
CA ALA A 13 3.63 -0.86 5.92
C ALA A 13 4.64 0.24 6.33
N ILE A 14 4.18 1.30 6.97
CA ILE A 14 5.01 2.43 7.45
C ILE A 14 4.58 2.83 8.86
N GLY A 15 5.54 3.22 9.71
CA GLY A 15 5.29 3.57 11.12
C GLY A 15 5.91 4.91 11.51
N GLY A 16 5.47 5.46 12.63
CA GLY A 16 6.07 6.61 13.30
C GLY A 16 6.62 6.22 14.68
N THR A 17 7.36 7.13 15.31
CA THR A 17 7.87 6.93 16.68
C THR A 17 6.76 6.90 17.75
N SER A 18 5.57 7.41 17.42
CA SER A 18 4.33 7.27 18.18
C SER A 18 3.13 7.30 17.21
N VAL A 19 1.94 7.01 17.71
CA VAL A 19 0.68 7.11 16.94
C VAL A 19 0.45 8.54 16.45
N GLU A 20 0.72 9.53 17.30
CA GLU A 20 0.61 10.95 16.99
C GLU A 20 1.62 11.36 15.92
N ALA A 21 2.87 10.90 16.05
CA ALA A 21 3.92 11.20 15.07
C ALA A 21 3.62 10.60 13.70
N HIS A 22 3.12 9.36 13.66
CA HIS A 22 2.67 8.70 12.44
C HIS A 22 1.51 9.48 11.79
N SER A 23 0.48 9.81 12.57
CA SER A 23 -0.70 10.55 12.09
C SER A 23 -0.32 11.93 11.55
N ALA A 24 0.51 12.68 12.27
CA ALA A 24 0.99 13.99 11.82
C ALA A 24 1.85 13.89 10.54
N GLY A 25 2.64 12.82 10.39
CA GLY A 25 3.39 12.52 9.16
C GLY A 25 2.46 12.26 7.98
N LEU A 26 1.45 11.40 8.15
CA LEU A 26 0.46 11.11 7.11
C LEU A 26 -0.31 12.36 6.68
N GLN A 27 -0.77 13.19 7.62
CA GLN A 27 -1.47 14.43 7.31
C GLN A 27 -0.62 15.37 6.44
N ARG A 28 0.68 15.49 6.72
CA ARG A 28 1.59 16.31 5.90
C ARG A 28 1.71 15.82 4.46
N VAL A 29 1.81 14.51 4.24
CA VAL A 29 1.94 13.98 2.87
C VAL A 29 0.62 14.02 2.11
N ILE A 30 -0.51 13.85 2.80
CA ILE A 30 -1.86 14.01 2.22
C ILE A 30 -2.05 15.46 1.75
N GLN A 31 -1.72 16.44 2.59
CA GLN A 31 -1.77 17.86 2.22
C GLN A 31 -0.87 18.19 1.03
N ALA A 32 0.22 17.44 0.85
CA ALA A 32 1.12 17.56 -0.31
C ALA A 32 0.63 16.80 -1.56
N GLY A 33 -0.57 16.21 -1.53
CA GLY A 33 -1.24 15.53 -2.64
C GLY A 33 -1.14 14.01 -2.67
N ALA A 34 -0.52 13.38 -1.65
CA ALA A 34 -0.38 11.93 -1.59
C ALA A 34 -1.72 11.22 -1.38
N LYS A 35 -1.85 10.00 -1.90
CA LYS A 35 -3.07 9.16 -1.84
C LYS A 35 -2.81 7.90 -1.01
N PRO A 36 -3.15 7.91 0.29
CA PRO A 36 -2.92 6.74 1.16
C PRO A 36 -3.59 5.48 0.62
N THR A 37 -2.93 4.34 0.78
CA THR A 37 -3.43 3.02 0.43
C THR A 37 -2.97 1.98 1.46
N SER A 38 -3.49 0.76 1.39
CA SER A 38 -3.02 -0.39 2.15
C SER A 38 -2.18 -1.32 1.27
N TRP A 39 -1.39 -2.20 1.89
CA TRP A 39 -0.57 -3.18 1.17
C TRP A 39 -1.44 -4.07 0.28
N VAL A 40 -2.60 -4.50 0.79
CA VAL A 40 -3.55 -5.33 0.03
C VAL A 40 -4.13 -4.57 -1.15
N ALA A 41 -4.58 -3.33 -0.95
CA ALA A 41 -5.13 -2.53 -2.04
C ALA A 41 -4.06 -2.24 -3.12
N LEU A 42 -2.84 -1.88 -2.71
CA LEU A 42 -1.71 -1.72 -3.63
C LEU A 42 -1.45 -2.99 -4.44
N ALA A 43 -1.41 -4.14 -3.78
CA ALA A 43 -1.10 -5.41 -4.42
C ALA A 43 -2.16 -5.79 -5.46
N VAL A 44 -3.43 -5.46 -5.26
CA VAL A 44 -4.51 -5.77 -6.22
C VAL A 44 -4.60 -4.73 -7.33
N GLU A 45 -4.47 -3.44 -7.01
CA GLU A 45 -4.62 -2.34 -7.97
C GLU A 45 -3.44 -2.23 -8.94
N PHE A 46 -2.23 -2.54 -8.48
CA PHE A 46 -1.02 -2.37 -9.29
C PHE A 46 -0.95 -3.36 -10.47
N PRO A 47 -1.11 -4.69 -10.29
CA PRO A 47 -1.19 -5.64 -11.40
C PRO A 47 -2.41 -5.42 -12.27
N ALA A 48 -3.58 -5.09 -11.70
CA ALA A 48 -4.77 -4.78 -12.50
C ALA A 48 -4.55 -3.60 -13.46
N ARG A 49 -3.63 -2.69 -13.12
CA ARG A 49 -3.29 -1.52 -13.94
C ARG A 49 -2.15 -1.75 -14.92
N LEU A 50 -1.16 -2.58 -14.59
CA LEU A 50 0.12 -2.64 -15.32
C LEU A 50 0.55 -4.07 -15.73
N GLY A 51 -0.07 -5.11 -15.19
CA GLY A 51 0.33 -6.50 -15.39
C GLY A 51 -0.57 -7.29 -16.33
N PRO A 52 -0.14 -8.51 -16.73
CA PRO A 52 -1.00 -9.47 -17.40
C PRO A 52 -2.25 -9.81 -16.56
N PRO A 53 -3.37 -10.23 -17.20
CA PRO A 53 -4.63 -10.54 -16.51
C PRO A 53 -4.50 -11.56 -15.37
N ASP A 54 -3.56 -12.51 -15.50
CA ASP A 54 -3.38 -13.60 -14.55
C ASP A 54 -2.65 -13.18 -13.26
N THR A 55 -1.95 -12.05 -13.27
CA THR A 55 -1.15 -11.59 -12.11
C THR A 55 -2.01 -11.24 -10.90
N VAL A 56 -3.27 -10.81 -11.11
CA VAL A 56 -4.21 -10.55 -10.01
C VAL A 56 -4.46 -11.83 -9.20
N ARG A 57 -4.57 -12.98 -9.88
CA ARG A 57 -4.80 -14.27 -9.22
C ARG A 57 -3.61 -14.71 -8.38
N GLU A 58 -2.39 -14.47 -8.86
CA GLU A 58 -1.15 -14.76 -8.13
C GLU A 58 -1.02 -13.89 -6.88
N VAL A 59 -1.35 -12.60 -6.97
CA VAL A 59 -1.34 -11.73 -5.80
C VAL A 59 -2.38 -12.15 -4.76
N ILE A 60 -3.59 -12.53 -5.19
CA ILE A 60 -4.62 -13.04 -4.30
C ILE A 60 -4.11 -14.25 -3.50
N GLN A 61 -3.38 -15.17 -4.14
CA GLN A 61 -2.79 -16.33 -3.46
C GLN A 61 -1.76 -15.92 -2.39
N ILE A 62 -0.89 -14.96 -2.70
CA ILE A 62 0.11 -14.45 -1.76
C ILE A 62 -0.55 -13.76 -0.56
N VAL A 63 -1.57 -12.93 -0.82
CA VAL A 63 -2.25 -12.14 0.21
C VAL A 63 -3.17 -12.98 1.09
N LEU A 64 -3.97 -13.88 0.50
CA LEU A 64 -5.01 -14.63 1.22
C LEU A 64 -4.54 -15.99 1.75
N THR A 65 -3.57 -16.63 1.11
CA THR A 65 -3.29 -18.05 1.36
C THR A 65 -1.92 -18.25 1.97
N ASP A 66 -0.85 -17.68 1.41
CA ASP A 66 0.51 -18.01 1.85
C ASP A 66 0.98 -17.26 3.10
N ARG A 67 0.49 -16.04 3.36
CA ARG A 67 0.78 -15.32 4.63
C ARG A 67 -0.12 -15.76 5.78
N LEU A 68 -1.42 -15.89 5.54
CA LEU A 68 -2.40 -16.23 6.58
C LEU A 68 -2.25 -17.65 7.12
N LEU A 69 -1.82 -18.61 6.29
CA LEU A 69 -1.68 -20.01 6.70
C LEU A 69 -0.30 -20.36 7.29
N LYS A 70 0.69 -19.47 7.20
CA LYS A 70 2.02 -19.68 7.81
C LYS A 70 2.13 -19.21 9.26
N GLU A 71 1.10 -18.53 9.78
CA GLU A 71 1.02 -18.09 11.17
C GLU A 71 0.13 -19.00 12.04
N GLN A 72 -0.21 -20.21 11.56
CA GLN A 72 -0.82 -21.29 12.36
C GLN A 72 0.18 -22.42 12.65
#